data_AF-A0A069REA7-F1
#
_entry.id   AF-A0A069REA7-F1
#
_cell.length_a   1.000
_cell.length_b   1.000
_cell.length_c   1.000
_cell.angle_alpha   90.00
_cell.angle_beta   90.00
_cell.angle_gamma   90.00
#
_symmetry.space_group_name_H-M   'P 1'
#
loop_
_entity.id
_entity.type
_entity.pdbx_description
1 polymer ?
#
loop_
_entity_poly.entity_id
_entity_poly.type
_entity_poly.pdbx_seq_one_letter_code
_entity_poly.pdbx_strand_id
1 'polypeptide(L)'
;MNVREFLEKRYSVREYDKKGIDPEQIKEIMDYAKKVETELGESGIKFVIFEDGNSIYEKLNGYAGYAGVMIKSPHYIGVLTDGEDYKTQIMSSYAMEAVVKKVFEMGLGTCWIDFSKASERLREEISKYDLKNINYAVAIGHPKKESKLKFGYVASTTVSGVSNDPYREITDLKPHTSGGRLSVEEMVFNDQMGTKVSVEELEQRGISDMLFHIKSAPSAKNLQPWRFILTDGKIVMAVKDPDTKESMTDAGIMMYLFEGMAHDMGIRGKWEILPKEEFEYQGEKFAFVGQFNL
;
A
#
# COMPACT_ATOMS: atom_id res chain seq x y z
N MET A 1 -0.87 3.49 -17.92
CA MET A 1 -0.82 4.70 -17.06
C MET A 1 0.54 4.74 -16.39
N ASN A 2 1.17 5.89 -16.23
CA ASN A 2 2.41 5.99 -15.46
C ASN A 2 2.09 6.03 -13.94
N VAL A 3 3.08 5.89 -13.06
CA VAL A 3 2.85 5.89 -11.61
C VAL A 3 2.46 7.27 -11.09
N ARG A 4 2.98 8.34 -11.70
CA ARG A 4 2.57 9.71 -11.37
C ARG A 4 1.05 9.91 -11.51
N GLU A 5 0.50 9.58 -12.67
CA GLU A 5 -0.95 9.68 -12.93
C GLU A 5 -1.76 8.76 -12.00
N PHE A 6 -1.23 7.59 -11.67
CA PHE A 6 -1.86 6.67 -10.72
C PHE A 6 -1.94 7.30 -9.33
N LEU A 7 -0.84 7.84 -8.81
CA LEU A 7 -0.78 8.52 -7.51
C LEU A 7 -1.72 9.73 -7.42
N GLU A 8 -1.85 10.50 -8.50
CA GLU A 8 -2.71 11.69 -8.56
C GLU A 8 -4.21 11.33 -8.58
N LYS A 9 -4.59 10.22 -9.22
CA LYS A 9 -5.99 9.87 -9.47
C LYS A 9 -6.55 8.80 -8.54
N ARG A 10 -5.69 8.01 -7.88
CA ARG A 10 -6.14 6.92 -7.00
C ARG A 10 -6.86 7.45 -5.76
N TYR A 11 -7.81 6.67 -5.29
CA TYR A 11 -8.53 6.89 -4.03
C TYR A 11 -9.07 5.55 -3.55
N SER A 12 -9.31 5.42 -2.24
CA SER A 12 -9.86 4.19 -1.67
C SER A 12 -11.36 4.10 -1.93
N VAL A 13 -11.78 3.14 -2.75
CA VAL A 13 -13.20 2.87 -3.03
C VAL A 13 -13.78 1.99 -1.95
N ARG A 14 -14.80 2.48 -1.27
CA ARG A 14 -15.43 1.75 -0.16
C ARG A 14 -16.86 1.31 -0.45
N GLU A 15 -17.41 1.81 -1.56
CA GLU A 15 -18.72 1.42 -2.04
C GLU A 15 -18.67 1.01 -3.50
N TYR A 16 -19.12 -0.21 -3.74
CA TYR A 16 -19.09 -0.84 -5.05
C TYR A 16 -20.50 -1.06 -5.59
N ASP A 17 -20.63 -1.09 -6.91
CA ASP A 17 -21.83 -1.58 -7.58
C ASP A 17 -22.08 -3.05 -7.19
N LYS A 18 -23.34 -3.44 -7.14
CA LYS A 18 -23.74 -4.83 -6.95
C LYS A 18 -23.38 -5.68 -8.18
N LYS A 19 -23.30 -5.07 -9.36
CA LYS A 19 -22.80 -5.73 -10.56
C LYS A 19 -21.33 -6.08 -10.32
N GLY A 20 -21.02 -7.38 -10.31
CA GLY A 20 -19.65 -7.88 -10.23
C GLY A 20 -18.80 -7.43 -11.43
N ILE A 21 -17.50 -7.69 -11.33
CA ILE A 21 -16.55 -7.48 -12.42
C ILE A 21 -16.80 -8.53 -13.52
N ASP A 22 -16.65 -8.11 -14.77
CA ASP A 22 -16.74 -8.97 -15.95
C ASP A 22 -15.71 -10.12 -15.89
N PRO A 23 -16.07 -11.38 -16.21
CA PRO A 23 -15.15 -12.52 -16.13
C PRO A 23 -13.87 -12.35 -16.95
N GLU A 24 -13.93 -11.70 -18.11
CA GLU A 24 -12.79 -11.40 -18.95
C GLU A 24 -11.84 -10.40 -18.26
N GLN A 25 -12.39 -9.41 -17.56
CA GLN A 25 -11.59 -8.49 -16.74
C GLN A 25 -10.95 -9.21 -15.54
N ILE A 26 -11.68 -10.10 -14.86
CA ILE A 26 -11.11 -10.93 -13.78
C ILE A 26 -9.93 -11.76 -14.30
N LYS A 27 -10.10 -12.40 -15.45
CA LYS A 27 -9.05 -13.19 -16.09
C LYS A 27 -7.82 -12.32 -16.40
N GLU A 28 -8.01 -11.13 -16.97
CA GLU A 28 -6.90 -10.22 -17.27
C GLU A 28 -6.15 -9.78 -16.00
N ILE A 29 -6.86 -9.51 -14.90
CA ILE A 29 -6.24 -9.16 -13.61
C ILE A 29 -5.42 -10.32 -13.07
N MET A 30 -5.96 -11.54 -13.08
CA MET A 30 -5.27 -12.72 -12.55
C MET A 30 -4.11 -13.18 -13.43
N ASP A 31 -4.20 -13.02 -14.75
CA ASP A 31 -3.08 -13.25 -15.67
C ASP A 31 -1.93 -12.27 -15.39
N TYR A 32 -2.25 -11.00 -15.12
CA TYR A 32 -1.26 -10.00 -14.69
C TYR A 32 -0.66 -10.32 -13.32
N ALA A 33 -1.49 -10.73 -12.35
CA ALA A 33 -1.04 -11.13 -11.02
C ALA A 33 -0.04 -12.32 -11.11
N LYS A 34 -0.34 -13.32 -11.95
CA LYS A 34 0.57 -14.45 -12.22
C LYS A 34 1.87 -14.02 -12.90
N LYS A 35 1.82 -13.00 -13.78
CA LYS A 35 3.03 -12.40 -14.35
C LYS A 35 3.89 -11.77 -13.25
N VAL A 36 3.29 -11.02 -12.33
CA VAL A 36 4.00 -10.42 -11.17
C VAL A 36 4.65 -11.50 -10.30
N GLU A 37 3.94 -12.60 -9.99
CA GLU A 37 4.52 -13.74 -9.28
C GLU A 37 5.76 -14.28 -9.99
N THR A 38 5.68 -14.44 -11.32
CA THR A 38 6.79 -14.98 -12.13
C THR A 38 8.00 -14.05 -12.13
N GLU A 39 7.78 -12.73 -12.20
CA GLU A 39 8.85 -11.73 -12.19
C GLU A 39 9.55 -11.62 -10.83
N LEU A 40 8.86 -11.97 -9.74
CA LEU A 40 9.40 -12.00 -8.38
C LEU A 40 10.10 -13.32 -8.03
N GLY A 41 9.92 -14.37 -8.84
CA GLY A 41 10.56 -15.67 -8.65
C GLY A 41 10.02 -16.46 -7.46
N GLU A 42 10.89 -17.20 -6.76
CA GLU A 42 10.52 -17.93 -5.53
C GLU A 42 10.40 -16.98 -4.33
N SER A 43 9.45 -16.05 -4.40
CA SER A 43 9.22 -15.03 -3.36
C SER A 43 8.26 -15.48 -2.25
N GLY A 44 7.81 -16.75 -2.28
CA GLY A 44 6.90 -17.28 -1.26
C GLY A 44 5.47 -16.70 -1.31
N ILE A 45 5.08 -16.05 -2.41
CA ILE A 45 3.76 -15.40 -2.55
C ILE A 45 2.90 -16.03 -3.63
N LYS A 46 1.57 -15.94 -3.47
CA LYS A 46 0.60 -16.33 -4.49
C LYS A 46 -0.67 -15.51 -4.40
N PHE A 47 -1.15 -14.97 -5.52
CA PHE A 47 -2.42 -14.28 -5.59
C PHE A 47 -3.58 -15.26 -5.64
N VAL A 48 -4.64 -14.90 -4.91
CA VAL A 48 -5.93 -15.59 -4.93
C VAL A 48 -7.02 -14.56 -5.17
N ILE A 49 -8.01 -14.90 -5.99
CA ILE A 49 -9.24 -14.14 -6.10
C ILE A 49 -10.37 -14.87 -5.38
N PHE A 50 -11.13 -14.10 -4.61
CA PHE A 50 -12.38 -14.53 -4.01
C PHE A 50 -13.52 -13.90 -4.80
N GLU A 51 -14.11 -14.69 -5.70
CA GLU A 51 -15.16 -14.22 -6.61
C GLU A 51 -16.53 -14.05 -5.92
N ASP A 52 -16.79 -14.81 -4.86
CA ASP A 52 -17.97 -14.60 -4.01
C ASP A 52 -17.61 -13.69 -2.83
N GLY A 53 -17.50 -12.39 -3.11
CA GLY A 53 -17.19 -11.42 -2.07
C GLY A 53 -18.26 -11.32 -0.97
N ASN A 54 -19.52 -11.67 -1.24
CA ASN A 54 -20.54 -11.67 -0.18
C ASN A 54 -20.24 -12.76 0.86
N SER A 55 -19.90 -13.97 0.43
CA SER A 55 -19.49 -15.05 1.34
C SER A 55 -18.29 -14.63 2.21
N ILE A 56 -17.25 -14.06 1.59
CA ILE A 56 -16.07 -13.57 2.31
C ILE A 56 -16.42 -12.48 3.32
N TYR A 57 -17.25 -11.52 2.92
CA TYR A 57 -17.71 -10.44 3.78
C TYR A 57 -18.42 -10.99 5.03
N GLU A 58 -19.38 -11.92 4.87
CA GLU A 58 -20.13 -12.49 6.00
C GLU A 58 -19.22 -13.29 6.95
N LYS A 59 -18.21 -13.99 6.44
CA LYS A 59 -17.24 -14.75 7.26
C LYS A 59 -16.31 -13.87 8.09
N LEU A 60 -15.99 -12.69 7.57
CA LEU A 60 -14.91 -11.83 8.09
C LEU A 60 -15.38 -10.52 8.72
N ASN A 61 -16.62 -10.09 8.52
CA ASN A 61 -17.13 -8.88 9.17
C ASN A 61 -17.10 -9.06 10.71
N GLY A 62 -16.54 -8.09 11.42
CA GLY A 62 -16.23 -8.18 12.85
C GLY A 62 -14.85 -8.77 13.18
N TYR A 63 -14.13 -9.33 12.19
CA TYR A 63 -12.83 -10.00 12.38
C TYR A 63 -11.70 -9.41 11.54
N ALA A 64 -12.03 -8.85 10.37
CA ALA A 64 -11.10 -8.23 9.44
C ALA A 64 -11.55 -6.80 9.10
N GLY A 65 -10.73 -6.09 8.32
CA GLY A 65 -10.98 -4.72 7.92
C GLY A 65 -10.61 -3.69 8.98
N TYR A 66 -11.28 -2.55 8.96
CA TYR A 66 -10.88 -1.36 9.70
C TYR A 66 -11.50 -1.41 11.10
N ALA A 67 -10.71 -1.84 12.08
CA ALA A 67 -11.18 -2.07 13.45
C ALA A 67 -12.40 -3.03 13.48
N GLY A 68 -12.36 -4.09 12.67
CA GLY A 68 -13.43 -5.08 12.55
C GLY A 68 -14.55 -4.69 11.58
N VAL A 69 -14.52 -3.49 10.97
CA VAL A 69 -15.48 -3.09 9.95
C VAL A 69 -14.96 -3.48 8.56
N MET A 70 -15.60 -4.46 7.93
CA MET A 70 -15.24 -4.92 6.60
C MET A 70 -15.74 -3.97 5.50
N ILE A 71 -14.93 -3.84 4.44
CA ILE A 71 -15.38 -3.21 3.19
C ILE A 71 -16.18 -4.24 2.40
N LYS A 72 -17.46 -3.98 2.15
CA LYS A 72 -18.31 -4.87 1.35
C LYS A 72 -18.00 -4.68 -0.13
N SER A 73 -17.63 -5.76 -0.80
CA SER A 73 -17.16 -5.76 -2.18
C SER A 73 -17.69 -6.98 -2.94
N PRO A 74 -17.93 -6.89 -4.26
CA PRO A 74 -18.28 -8.07 -5.05
C PRO A 74 -17.13 -9.09 -5.08
N HIS A 75 -15.88 -8.63 -5.02
CA HIS A 75 -14.69 -9.45 -5.16
C HIS A 75 -13.58 -8.97 -4.22
N TYR A 76 -12.68 -9.88 -3.84
CA TYR A 76 -11.43 -9.56 -3.14
C TYR A 76 -10.26 -10.27 -3.80
N ILE A 77 -9.11 -9.60 -3.87
CA ILE A 77 -7.83 -10.25 -4.18
C ILE A 77 -7.03 -10.34 -2.89
N GLY A 78 -6.54 -11.52 -2.57
CA GLY A 78 -5.62 -11.77 -1.46
C GLY A 78 -4.22 -12.11 -1.97
N VAL A 79 -3.21 -11.90 -1.11
CA VAL A 79 -1.88 -12.50 -1.29
C VAL A 79 -1.67 -13.55 -0.21
N LEU A 80 -1.54 -14.80 -0.65
CA LEU A 80 -1.11 -15.91 0.18
C LEU A 80 0.42 -15.86 0.31
N THR A 81 0.92 -16.20 1.49
CA THR A 81 2.34 -16.16 1.85
C THR A 81 2.76 -17.45 2.55
N ASP A 82 4.02 -17.85 2.38
CA ASP A 82 4.65 -19.00 3.06
C ASP A 82 5.06 -18.68 4.50
N GLY A 83 5.32 -17.41 4.79
CA GLY A 83 5.71 -16.90 6.08
C GLY A 83 5.05 -15.57 6.43
N GLU A 84 5.37 -15.07 7.61
CA GLU A 84 4.93 -13.76 8.08
C GLU A 84 6.12 -12.84 8.43
N ASP A 85 7.32 -13.21 7.99
CA ASP A 85 8.51 -12.40 8.20
C ASP A 85 8.43 -11.08 7.42
N TYR A 86 9.21 -10.10 7.87
CA TYR A 86 9.14 -8.75 7.31
C TYR A 86 9.45 -8.68 5.81
N LYS A 87 10.34 -9.54 5.28
CA LYS A 87 10.67 -9.53 3.85
C LYS A 87 9.47 -10.01 3.05
N THR A 88 8.84 -11.09 3.49
CA THR A 88 7.63 -11.63 2.86
C THR A 88 6.48 -10.61 2.90
N GLN A 89 6.32 -9.84 3.98
CA GLN A 89 5.31 -8.76 4.05
C GLN A 89 5.62 -7.60 3.09
N ILE A 90 6.88 -7.17 3.00
CA ILE A 90 7.29 -6.12 2.05
C ILE A 90 7.08 -6.60 0.62
N MET A 91 7.51 -7.83 0.28
CA MET A 91 7.40 -8.36 -1.07
C MET A 91 5.95 -8.61 -1.49
N SER A 92 5.12 -9.16 -0.61
CA SER A 92 3.69 -9.37 -0.89
C SER A 92 2.94 -8.06 -1.13
N SER A 93 3.27 -7.01 -0.38
CA SER A 93 2.63 -5.70 -0.52
C SER A 93 3.14 -4.91 -1.73
N TYR A 94 4.44 -4.99 -2.04
CA TYR A 94 5.01 -4.50 -3.31
C TYR A 94 4.29 -5.15 -4.50
N ALA A 95 4.15 -6.48 -4.48
CA ALA A 95 3.48 -7.24 -5.54
C ALA A 95 2.00 -6.84 -5.66
N MET A 96 1.29 -6.74 -4.54
CA MET A 96 -0.12 -6.37 -4.53
C MET A 96 -0.33 -4.96 -5.08
N GLU A 97 0.51 -3.98 -4.76
CA GLU A 97 0.35 -2.61 -5.29
C GLU A 97 0.53 -2.56 -6.81
N ALA A 98 1.35 -3.46 -7.38
CA ALA A 98 1.42 -3.66 -8.83
C ALA A 98 0.07 -4.11 -9.42
N VAL A 99 -0.59 -5.07 -8.77
CA VAL A 99 -1.92 -5.54 -9.16
C VAL A 99 -2.97 -4.45 -8.94
N VAL A 100 -2.92 -3.70 -7.85
CA VAL A 100 -3.82 -2.56 -7.56
C VAL A 100 -3.75 -1.52 -8.68
N LYS A 101 -2.54 -1.15 -9.13
CA LYS A 101 -2.38 -0.23 -10.25
C LYS A 101 -3.00 -0.79 -11.52
N LYS A 102 -2.80 -2.09 -11.83
CA LYS A 102 -3.43 -2.73 -13.00
C LYS A 102 -4.95 -2.71 -12.92
N VAL A 103 -5.53 -3.02 -11.77
CA VAL A 103 -6.98 -2.96 -11.53
C VAL A 103 -7.50 -1.54 -11.75
N PHE A 104 -6.77 -0.53 -11.26
CA PHE A 104 -7.12 0.88 -11.46
C PHE A 104 -7.08 1.30 -12.94
N GLU A 105 -6.09 0.85 -13.70
CA GLU A 105 -5.99 1.09 -15.15
C GLU A 105 -7.19 0.54 -15.93
N MET A 106 -7.84 -0.51 -15.40
CA MET A 106 -9.05 -1.11 -15.97
C MET A 106 -10.33 -0.37 -15.56
N GLY A 107 -10.23 0.77 -14.87
CA GLY A 107 -11.36 1.60 -14.45
C GLY A 107 -12.10 1.06 -13.22
N LEU A 108 -11.52 0.10 -12.51
CA LEU A 108 -12.09 -0.49 -11.30
C LEU A 108 -11.60 0.24 -10.05
N GLY A 109 -12.43 0.18 -9.01
CA GLY A 109 -12.12 0.67 -7.68
C GLY A 109 -11.33 -0.33 -6.87
N THR A 110 -10.48 0.15 -5.97
CA THR A 110 -9.72 -0.69 -5.04
C THR A 110 -9.77 -0.12 -3.62
N CYS A 111 -9.68 -1.00 -2.62
CA CYS A 111 -9.35 -0.61 -1.26
C CYS A 111 -8.59 -1.72 -0.55
N TRP A 112 -7.43 -1.38 0.01
CA TRP A 112 -6.69 -2.25 0.92
C TRP A 112 -7.53 -2.59 2.15
N ILE A 113 -7.38 -3.80 2.68
CA ILE A 113 -8.10 -4.32 3.84
C ILE A 113 -7.15 -5.18 4.66
N ASP A 114 -7.14 -4.93 5.97
CA ASP A 114 -6.46 -5.79 6.93
C ASP A 114 -7.14 -7.16 7.02
N PHE A 115 -6.41 -8.21 6.67
CA PHE A 115 -6.81 -9.62 6.75
C PHE A 115 -5.92 -10.39 7.74
N SER A 116 -5.17 -9.73 8.62
CA SER A 116 -4.20 -10.34 9.53
C SER A 116 -4.78 -11.42 10.45
N LYS A 117 -6.11 -11.46 10.60
CA LYS A 117 -6.86 -12.48 11.38
C LYS A 117 -7.79 -13.34 10.51
N ALA A 118 -7.67 -13.26 9.18
CA ALA A 118 -8.56 -13.92 8.23
C ALA A 118 -8.14 -15.37 7.93
N SER A 119 -6.84 -15.71 8.01
CA SER A 119 -6.31 -17.03 7.62
C SER A 119 -7.08 -18.21 8.22
N GLU A 120 -7.40 -18.15 9.52
CA GLU A 120 -8.17 -19.22 10.18
C GLU A 120 -9.61 -19.34 9.66
N ARG A 121 -10.26 -18.21 9.40
CA ARG A 121 -11.66 -18.16 8.94
C ARG A 121 -11.82 -18.52 7.48
N LEU A 122 -10.77 -18.29 6.69
CA LEU A 122 -10.73 -18.60 5.27
C LEU A 122 -10.01 -19.92 4.96
N ARG A 123 -9.77 -20.78 5.96
CA ARG A 123 -9.05 -22.05 5.80
C ARG A 123 -9.62 -22.90 4.67
N GLU A 124 -10.94 -22.97 4.54
CA GLU A 124 -11.60 -23.75 3.49
C GLU A 124 -11.30 -23.20 2.10
N GLU A 125 -11.40 -21.88 1.92
CA GLU A 125 -11.17 -21.18 0.64
C GLU A 125 -9.72 -21.26 0.17
N ILE A 126 -8.77 -21.22 1.12
CA ILE A 126 -7.34 -21.22 0.82
C ILE A 126 -6.71 -22.61 0.88
N SER A 127 -7.45 -23.64 1.33
CA SER A 127 -6.94 -25.02 1.51
C SER A 127 -6.36 -25.67 0.26
N LYS A 128 -6.78 -25.21 -0.93
CA LYS A 128 -6.29 -25.67 -2.24
C LYS A 128 -4.90 -25.16 -2.61
N TYR A 129 -4.31 -24.29 -1.79
CA TYR A 129 -2.98 -23.74 -1.98
C TYR A 129 -2.03 -24.27 -0.89
N ASP A 130 -0.76 -24.44 -1.25
CA ASP A 130 0.28 -24.83 -0.30
C ASP A 130 0.68 -23.69 0.65
N LEU A 131 0.16 -22.47 0.42
CA LEU A 131 0.34 -21.28 1.23
C LEU A 131 -0.92 -20.97 2.03
N LYS A 132 -0.79 -20.74 3.34
CA LYS A 132 -1.94 -20.65 4.26
C LYS A 132 -2.08 -19.32 4.99
N ASN A 133 -1.10 -18.42 4.87
CA ASN A 133 -1.17 -17.12 5.51
C ASN A 133 -1.70 -16.08 4.53
N ILE A 134 -2.76 -15.37 4.92
CA ILE A 134 -3.27 -14.19 4.21
C ILE A 134 -3.34 -13.06 5.23
N ASN A 135 -2.49 -12.05 5.07
CA ASN A 135 -2.43 -10.92 5.99
C ASN A 135 -3.17 -9.69 5.48
N TYR A 136 -3.29 -9.54 4.16
CA TYR A 136 -3.97 -8.41 3.54
C TYR A 136 -4.72 -8.87 2.30
N ALA A 137 -5.78 -8.12 2.00
CA ALA A 137 -6.52 -8.25 0.75
C ALA A 137 -6.88 -6.87 0.21
N VAL A 138 -7.31 -6.84 -1.03
CA VAL A 138 -7.83 -5.65 -1.69
C VAL A 138 -9.26 -5.95 -2.14
N ALA A 139 -10.23 -5.18 -1.67
CA ALA A 139 -11.57 -5.15 -2.27
C ALA A 139 -11.46 -4.55 -3.67
N ILE A 140 -12.12 -5.18 -4.65
CA ILE A 140 -12.18 -4.70 -6.03
C ILE A 140 -13.61 -4.75 -6.58
N GLY A 141 -13.93 -3.78 -7.45
CA GLY A 141 -15.24 -3.72 -8.12
C GLY A 141 -15.47 -2.42 -8.85
N HIS A 142 -16.61 -2.28 -9.52
CA HIS A 142 -17.01 -1.00 -10.09
C HIS A 142 -17.36 -0.02 -8.96
N PRO A 143 -16.76 1.18 -8.88
CA PRO A 143 -17.13 2.14 -7.85
C PRO A 143 -18.57 2.62 -8.08
N LYS A 144 -19.38 2.74 -7.02
CA LYS A 144 -20.66 3.46 -7.14
C LYS A 144 -20.38 4.90 -7.59
N LYS A 145 -21.24 5.45 -8.45
CA LYS A 145 -21.09 6.83 -9.00
C LYS A 145 -20.81 7.88 -7.92
N GLU A 146 -21.49 7.76 -6.78
CA GLU A 146 -21.35 8.69 -5.63
C GLU A 146 -20.06 8.48 -4.83
N SER A 147 -19.42 7.30 -4.92
CA SER A 147 -18.24 6.96 -4.11
C SER A 147 -17.05 7.88 -4.39
N LYS A 148 -16.86 8.30 -5.66
CA LYS A 148 -15.82 9.28 -6.05
C LYS A 148 -15.98 10.63 -5.36
N LEU A 149 -17.23 11.05 -5.13
CA LEU A 149 -17.56 12.35 -4.54
C LEU A 149 -17.58 12.28 -3.00
N LYS A 150 -18.01 11.15 -2.42
CA LYS A 150 -18.12 10.93 -0.97
C LYS A 150 -16.79 10.62 -0.29
N PHE A 151 -15.90 9.91 -0.99
CA PHE A 151 -14.60 9.47 -0.48
C PHE A 151 -13.43 10.02 -1.32
N GLY A 152 -13.67 11.15 -2.00
CA GLY A 152 -12.62 11.90 -2.69
C GLY A 152 -11.42 12.10 -1.77
N TYR A 153 -10.22 12.19 -2.35
CA TYR A 153 -8.97 12.17 -1.61
C TYR A 153 -8.94 13.21 -0.49
N VAL A 154 -9.12 12.74 0.75
CA VAL A 154 -8.90 13.52 1.95
C VAL A 154 -7.75 12.85 2.65
N ALA A 155 -6.66 13.61 2.85
CA ALA A 155 -5.60 13.22 3.75
C ALA A 155 -6.25 12.90 5.09
N SER A 156 -6.44 11.60 5.37
CA SER A 156 -7.05 11.13 6.61
C SER A 156 -6.19 11.67 7.73
N THR A 157 -6.75 12.59 8.50
CA THR A 157 -6.05 13.23 9.60
C THR A 157 -5.81 12.18 10.68
N THR A 158 -4.56 11.98 11.02
CA THR A 158 -4.17 11.31 12.26
C THR A 158 -4.53 12.25 13.40
N VAL A 159 -5.72 12.07 13.98
CA VAL A 159 -6.08 12.69 15.25
C VAL A 159 -6.73 11.62 16.11
N SER A 160 -6.17 11.41 17.31
CA SER A 160 -6.80 10.64 18.37
C SER A 160 -8.25 11.10 18.57
N GLY A 161 -9.22 10.19 18.42
CA GLY A 161 -10.66 10.49 18.57
C GLY A 161 -11.47 10.55 17.27
N VAL A 162 -10.85 10.30 16.11
CA VAL A 162 -11.55 10.15 14.82
C VAL A 162 -12.04 8.70 14.65
N SER A 163 -13.31 8.53 14.27
CA SER A 163 -13.94 7.23 14.01
C SER A 163 -13.10 6.37 13.04
N ASN A 164 -12.89 5.09 13.39
CA ASN A 164 -12.28 4.07 12.51
C ASN A 164 -13.25 3.55 11.44
N ASP A 165 -14.47 4.11 11.35
CA ASP A 165 -15.48 3.71 10.38
C ASP A 165 -15.01 4.01 8.94
N PRO A 166 -14.78 2.98 8.12
CA PRO A 166 -14.40 3.18 6.74
C PRO A 166 -15.50 3.86 5.90
N TYR A 167 -16.77 3.80 6.28
CA TYR A 167 -17.89 4.37 5.50
C TYR A 167 -18.21 5.82 5.86
N ARG A 168 -17.41 6.46 6.72
CA ARG A 168 -17.66 7.85 7.12
C ARG A 168 -17.68 8.78 5.90
N GLU A 169 -18.84 9.40 5.66
CA GLU A 169 -18.98 10.47 4.67
C GLU A 169 -18.22 11.71 5.13
N ILE A 170 -17.50 12.35 4.21
CA ILE A 170 -16.77 13.58 4.48
C ILE A 170 -17.75 14.74 4.33
N THR A 171 -18.48 15.04 5.40
CA THR A 171 -19.53 16.07 5.39
C THR A 171 -18.99 17.50 5.46
N ASP A 172 -17.71 17.69 5.75
CA ASP A 172 -17.06 19.00 5.84
C ASP A 172 -15.80 19.05 4.96
N LEU A 173 -15.97 19.47 3.70
CA LEU A 173 -14.88 20.01 2.88
C LEU A 173 -14.48 21.40 3.40
N LYS A 174 -14.10 21.50 4.67
CA LYS A 174 -13.37 22.68 5.14
C LYS A 174 -11.92 22.50 4.74
N PRO A 175 -11.29 23.44 4.01
CA PRO A 175 -9.85 23.43 3.81
C PRO A 175 -9.19 23.65 5.16
N HIS A 176 -8.97 22.58 5.91
CA HIS A 176 -8.24 22.63 7.15
C HIS A 176 -6.74 22.66 6.81
N THR A 177 -6.16 23.80 7.14
CA THR A 177 -4.74 24.10 7.19
C THR A 177 -3.94 22.92 7.76
N SER A 178 -3.02 22.38 6.94
CA SER A 178 -1.81 21.64 7.30
C SER A 178 -1.84 20.91 8.66
N GLY A 179 -2.50 19.76 8.68
CA GLY A 179 -2.36 18.73 9.74
C GLY A 179 -2.35 17.33 9.14
N GLY A 180 -1.87 17.19 7.91
CA GLY A 180 -2.02 16.01 7.09
C GLY A 180 -0.82 15.83 6.19
N ARG A 181 -0.17 14.67 6.34
CA ARG A 181 1.05 14.24 5.64
C ARG A 181 2.33 14.96 6.02
N LEU A 182 3.40 14.14 6.08
CA LEU A 182 4.74 14.63 6.36
C LEU A 182 5.20 15.52 5.21
N SER A 183 5.88 16.61 5.53
CA SER A 183 6.60 17.39 4.54
C SER A 183 7.80 16.60 4.00
N VAL A 184 8.37 17.06 2.88
CA VAL A 184 9.57 16.40 2.31
C VAL A 184 10.73 16.46 3.32
N GLU A 185 10.86 17.57 4.04
CA GLU A 185 11.88 17.81 5.07
C GLU A 185 11.69 16.93 6.32
N GLU A 186 10.47 16.50 6.61
CA GLU A 186 10.18 15.57 7.71
C GLU A 186 10.43 14.10 7.33
N MET A 187 10.43 13.80 6.02
CA MET A 187 10.58 12.43 5.51
C MET A 187 11.95 12.13 4.92
N VAL A 188 12.73 13.13 4.51
CA VAL A 188 14.00 12.96 3.80
C VAL A 188 15.16 13.57 4.58
N PHE A 189 16.22 12.78 4.73
CA PHE A 189 17.44 13.15 5.45
C PHE A 189 18.67 12.91 4.58
N ASN A 190 19.77 13.63 4.86
CA ASN A 190 21.05 13.47 4.16
C ASN A 190 22.07 12.73 5.03
N ASP A 191 22.75 11.74 4.48
CA ASP A 191 23.75 10.83 5.08
C ASP A 191 23.25 9.99 6.27
N GLN A 192 22.56 10.59 7.23
CA GLN A 192 22.06 9.96 8.44
C GLN A 192 20.71 10.53 8.87
N MET A 193 19.95 9.75 9.63
CA MET A 193 18.64 10.13 10.16
C MET A 193 18.72 11.44 10.96
N GLY A 194 17.83 12.39 10.65
CA GLY A 194 17.75 13.68 11.33
C GLY A 194 18.63 14.80 10.75
N THR A 195 19.54 14.51 9.84
CA THR A 195 20.27 15.54 9.10
C THR A 195 19.39 16.07 7.98
N LYS A 196 19.02 17.35 8.04
CA LYS A 196 18.14 17.98 7.07
C LYS A 196 18.74 17.99 5.68
N VAL A 197 17.91 17.75 4.68
CA VAL A 197 18.25 17.95 3.27
C VAL A 197 17.81 19.35 2.82
N SER A 198 18.61 20.02 1.98
CA SER A 198 18.18 21.29 1.36
C SER A 198 17.40 21.04 0.07
N VAL A 199 16.58 22.01 -0.34
CA VAL A 199 15.85 21.91 -1.61
C VAL A 199 16.83 21.84 -2.79
N GLU A 200 17.92 22.61 -2.73
CA GLU A 200 18.96 22.62 -3.76
C GLU A 200 19.61 21.24 -3.93
N GLU A 201 19.85 20.50 -2.84
CA GLU A 201 20.40 19.14 -2.88
C GLU A 201 19.43 18.16 -3.56
N LEU A 202 18.12 18.26 -3.26
CA LEU A 202 17.09 17.43 -3.89
C LEU A 202 16.93 17.72 -5.39
N GLU A 203 17.05 18.99 -5.77
CA GLU A 203 17.02 19.42 -7.16
C GLU A 203 18.26 18.94 -7.92
N GLN A 204 19.46 19.09 -7.34
CA GLN A 204 20.71 18.62 -7.93
C GLN A 204 20.72 17.10 -8.15
N ARG A 205 20.11 16.34 -7.23
CA ARG A 205 19.93 14.89 -7.36
C ARG A 205 18.80 14.50 -8.32
N GLY A 206 17.99 15.44 -8.79
CA GLY A 206 16.86 15.17 -9.70
C GLY A 206 15.72 14.37 -9.07
N ILE A 207 15.61 14.34 -7.73
CA ILE A 207 14.62 13.53 -7.00
C ILE A 207 13.53 14.35 -6.32
N SER A 208 13.60 15.69 -6.38
CA SER A 208 12.63 16.60 -5.76
C SER A 208 11.18 16.31 -6.18
N ASP A 209 10.92 16.22 -7.49
CA ASP A 209 9.59 15.90 -8.04
C ASP A 209 9.10 14.52 -7.59
N MET A 210 9.98 13.51 -7.59
CA MET A 210 9.65 12.17 -7.12
C MET A 210 9.16 12.22 -5.67
N LEU A 211 9.95 12.83 -4.78
CA LEU A 211 9.65 12.96 -3.35
C LEU A 211 8.35 13.73 -3.10
N PHE A 212 8.09 14.77 -3.90
CA PHE A 212 6.85 15.54 -3.83
C PHE A 212 5.61 14.70 -4.16
N HIS A 213 5.70 13.77 -5.11
CA HIS A 213 4.59 12.90 -5.50
C HIS A 213 4.41 11.69 -4.57
N ILE A 214 5.49 11.01 -4.16
CA ILE A 214 5.39 9.82 -3.31
C ILE A 214 4.89 10.12 -1.91
N LYS A 215 4.98 11.38 -1.42
CA LYS A 215 4.32 11.78 -0.16
C LYS A 215 2.83 11.43 -0.18
N SER A 216 2.23 11.34 -1.36
CA SER A 216 0.83 10.97 -1.57
C SER A 216 0.56 9.47 -1.57
N ALA A 217 1.54 8.60 -1.30
CA ALA A 217 1.33 7.15 -1.19
C ALA A 217 0.28 6.78 -0.11
N PRO A 218 -0.44 5.65 -0.26
CA PRO A 218 -1.34 5.18 0.77
C PRO A 218 -0.53 4.57 1.91
N SER A 219 -1.07 4.62 3.11
CA SER A 219 -0.51 3.91 4.25
C SER A 219 -1.62 3.60 5.26
N ALA A 220 -1.42 2.57 6.08
CA ALA A 220 -2.32 2.23 7.17
C ALA A 220 -2.53 3.46 8.08
N LYS A 221 -3.80 3.82 8.30
CA LYS A 221 -4.21 5.00 9.09
C LYS A 221 -3.54 6.31 8.65
N ASN A 222 -3.00 6.38 7.43
CA ASN A 222 -2.22 7.51 6.89
C ASN A 222 -0.99 7.91 7.75
N LEU A 223 -0.40 6.96 8.48
CA LEU A 223 0.75 7.19 9.37
C LEU A 223 2.07 7.52 8.66
N GLN A 224 2.23 7.14 7.38
CA GLN A 224 3.46 7.33 6.58
C GLN A 224 4.74 6.96 7.37
N PRO A 225 4.88 5.67 7.74
CA PRO A 225 5.93 5.24 8.65
C PRO A 225 7.34 5.30 8.05
N TRP A 226 7.48 5.54 6.74
CA TRP A 226 8.75 5.57 6.02
C TRP A 226 9.53 6.88 6.21
N ARG A 227 10.86 6.78 6.18
CA ARG A 227 11.83 7.87 6.05
C ARG A 227 12.88 7.48 5.03
N PHE A 228 13.39 8.45 4.27
CA PHE A 228 14.41 8.26 3.25
C PHE A 228 15.71 8.93 3.68
N ILE A 229 16.81 8.20 3.64
CA ILE A 229 18.15 8.71 3.91
C ILE A 229 18.92 8.68 2.60
N LEU A 230 19.27 9.87 2.10
CA LEU A 230 20.06 10.05 0.89
C LEU A 230 21.52 9.88 1.23
N THR A 231 22.20 8.94 0.59
CA THR A 231 23.65 8.77 0.70
C THR A 231 24.27 8.92 -0.69
N ASP A 232 25.60 8.80 -0.82
CA ASP A 232 26.26 8.90 -2.12
C ASP A 232 25.81 7.76 -3.06
N GLY A 233 25.10 8.13 -4.14
CA GLY A 233 24.57 7.20 -5.15
C GLY A 233 23.40 6.30 -4.71
N LYS A 234 22.85 6.46 -3.50
CA LYS A 234 21.81 5.58 -2.96
C LYS A 234 20.77 6.29 -2.10
N ILE A 235 19.63 5.63 -1.94
CA ILE A 235 18.55 6.05 -1.04
C ILE A 235 18.18 4.87 -0.15
N VAL A 236 18.33 5.04 1.17
CA VAL A 236 17.96 4.02 2.16
C VAL A 236 16.61 4.36 2.74
N MET A 237 15.71 3.37 2.81
CA MET A 237 14.42 3.52 3.50
C MET A 237 14.49 2.94 4.91
N ALA A 238 14.11 3.76 5.89
CA ALA A 238 13.84 3.36 7.25
C ALA A 238 12.33 3.42 7.54
N VAL A 239 11.84 2.59 8.46
CA VAL A 239 10.41 2.47 8.77
C VAL A 239 10.19 2.50 10.28
N LYS A 240 9.25 3.35 10.72
CA LYS A 240 8.76 3.47 12.10
C LYS A 240 7.92 2.26 12.50
N ASP A 241 7.95 1.88 13.77
CA ASP A 241 7.19 0.76 14.36
C ASP A 241 7.45 -0.56 13.60
N PRO A 242 8.72 -0.96 13.44
CA PRO A 242 9.12 -2.00 12.50
C PRO A 242 8.67 -3.41 12.91
N ASP A 243 8.06 -3.56 14.07
CA ASP A 243 7.49 -4.82 14.58
C ASP A 243 6.06 -5.06 14.11
N THR A 244 5.42 -4.05 13.52
CA THR A 244 4.06 -4.15 13.01
C THR A 244 4.03 -4.63 11.57
N LYS A 245 3.05 -5.49 11.24
CA LYS A 245 2.84 -5.95 9.86
C LYS A 245 2.40 -4.79 8.96
N GLU A 246 1.66 -3.84 9.53
CA GLU A 246 1.18 -2.64 8.86
C GLU A 246 2.34 -1.79 8.34
N SER A 247 3.35 -1.54 9.18
CA SER A 247 4.54 -0.79 8.77
C SER A 247 5.32 -1.48 7.64
N MET A 248 5.45 -2.81 7.68
CA MET A 248 6.12 -3.56 6.61
C MET A 248 5.31 -3.59 5.31
N THR A 249 3.99 -3.62 5.42
CA THR A 249 3.07 -3.56 4.27
C THR A 249 3.13 -2.18 3.62
N ASP A 250 3.08 -1.13 4.43
CA ASP A 250 3.23 0.26 3.97
C ASP A 250 4.60 0.48 3.30
N ALA A 251 5.65 -0.19 3.78
CA ALA A 251 6.97 -0.16 3.19
C ALA A 251 7.00 -0.77 1.78
N GLY A 252 6.39 -1.94 1.55
CA GLY A 252 6.35 -2.55 0.22
C GLY A 252 5.50 -1.76 -0.78
N ILE A 253 4.36 -1.22 -0.35
CA ILE A 253 3.56 -0.26 -1.13
C ILE A 253 4.43 0.94 -1.54
N MET A 254 5.14 1.54 -0.58
CA MET A 254 6.02 2.67 -0.85
C MET A 254 7.16 2.30 -1.82
N MET A 255 7.81 1.15 -1.64
CA MET A 255 8.88 0.70 -2.54
C MET A 255 8.40 0.58 -3.99
N TYR A 256 7.22 0.01 -4.22
CA TYR A 256 6.64 -0.10 -5.56
C TYR A 256 6.37 1.28 -6.19
N LEU A 257 5.73 2.17 -5.43
CA LEU A 257 5.40 3.52 -5.90
C LEU A 257 6.66 4.36 -6.14
N PHE A 258 7.65 4.23 -5.26
CA PHE A 258 8.95 4.90 -5.40
C PHE A 258 9.68 4.44 -6.65
N GLU A 259 9.82 3.12 -6.83
CA GLU A 259 10.52 2.55 -7.97
C GLU A 259 9.85 2.94 -9.29
N GLY A 260 8.52 2.88 -9.34
CA GLY A 260 7.78 3.31 -10.52
C GLY A 260 7.87 4.81 -10.81
N MET A 261 7.89 5.67 -9.79
CA MET A 261 8.14 7.11 -9.97
C MET A 261 9.57 7.38 -10.47
N ALA A 262 10.57 6.69 -9.91
CA ALA A 262 11.95 6.77 -10.38
C ALA A 262 12.02 6.36 -11.86
N HIS A 263 11.33 5.29 -12.23
CA HIS A 263 11.29 4.80 -13.62
C HIS A 263 10.58 5.77 -14.57
N ASP A 264 9.48 6.40 -14.15
CA ASP A 264 8.80 7.45 -14.91
C ASP A 264 9.73 8.65 -15.19
N MET A 265 10.68 8.91 -14.29
CA MET A 265 11.68 9.98 -14.40
C MET A 265 12.98 9.55 -15.09
N GLY A 266 13.06 8.31 -15.59
CA GLY A 266 14.22 7.79 -16.33
C GLY A 266 15.31 7.17 -15.44
N ILE A 267 15.15 7.17 -14.12
CA ILE A 267 16.03 6.47 -13.18
C ILE A 267 15.68 4.98 -13.25
N ARG A 268 16.67 4.08 -13.40
CA ARG A 268 16.45 2.63 -13.60
C ARG A 268 16.92 1.78 -12.42
N GLY A 269 16.87 2.36 -11.23
CA GLY A 269 17.18 1.69 -9.98
C GLY A 269 16.16 0.61 -9.59
N LYS A 270 16.56 -0.24 -8.65
CA LYS A 270 15.71 -1.24 -7.99
C LYS A 270 15.98 -1.26 -6.50
N TRP A 271 14.97 -1.66 -5.74
CA TRP A 271 15.12 -1.91 -4.31
C TRP A 271 15.87 -3.21 -4.03
N GLU A 272 16.75 -3.17 -3.04
CA GLU A 272 17.29 -4.32 -2.35
C GLU A 272 16.81 -4.30 -0.90
N ILE A 273 16.20 -5.40 -0.44
CA ILE A 273 15.72 -5.53 0.94
C ILE A 273 16.90 -5.75 1.88
N LEU A 274 17.07 -4.83 2.82
CA LEU A 274 18.16 -4.87 3.79
C LEU A 274 17.83 -5.79 4.97
N PRO A 275 18.84 -6.29 5.70
CA PRO A 275 18.63 -6.80 7.05
C PRO A 275 17.91 -5.77 7.91
N LYS A 276 16.91 -6.21 8.68
CA LYS A 276 16.15 -5.35 9.61
C LYS A 276 17.03 -4.95 10.81
N GLU A 277 17.83 -3.91 10.62
CA GLU A 277 18.63 -3.28 11.67
C GLU A 277 17.81 -2.19 12.35
N GLU A 278 17.55 -2.37 13.65
CA GLU A 278 16.69 -1.49 14.44
C GLU A 278 17.50 -0.38 15.13
N PHE A 279 16.91 0.80 15.23
CA PHE A 279 17.48 1.96 15.93
C PHE A 279 16.39 2.85 16.52
N GLU A 280 16.77 3.72 17.44
CA GLU A 280 15.86 4.73 18.01
C GLU A 280 16.12 6.11 17.42
N TYR A 281 15.05 6.84 17.12
CA TYR A 281 15.12 8.23 16.69
C TYR A 281 13.95 9.01 17.29
N GLN A 282 14.25 10.07 18.03
CA GLN A 282 13.24 10.91 18.72
C GLN A 282 12.30 10.11 19.65
N GLY A 283 12.80 9.07 20.30
CA GLY A 283 12.01 8.22 21.21
C GLY A 283 11.08 7.21 20.50
N GLU A 284 11.20 7.08 19.18
CA GLU A 284 10.44 6.16 18.35
C GLU A 284 11.36 5.09 17.78
N LYS A 285 10.83 3.87 17.63
CA LYS A 285 11.58 2.72 17.10
C LYS A 285 11.52 2.70 15.58
N PHE A 286 12.67 2.57 14.93
CA PHE A 286 12.82 2.45 13.48
C PHE A 286 13.62 1.20 13.11
N ALA A 287 13.49 0.78 11.85
CA ALA A 287 14.45 -0.14 11.25
C ALA A 287 14.76 0.24 9.80
N PHE A 288 15.99 -0.01 9.34
CA PHE A 288 16.29 0.00 7.91
C PHE A 288 15.65 -1.22 7.24
N VAL A 289 15.04 -1.01 6.07
CA VAL A 289 14.30 -2.08 5.37
C VAL A 289 14.68 -2.22 3.90
N GLY A 290 15.27 -1.21 3.28
CA GLY A 290 15.70 -1.31 1.89
C GLY A 290 16.65 -0.22 1.45
N GLN A 291 17.42 -0.50 0.40
CA GLN A 291 18.21 0.48 -0.33
C GLN A 291 17.79 0.51 -1.80
N PHE A 292 17.74 1.70 -2.38
CA PHE A 292 17.52 1.95 -3.80
C PHE A 292 18.77 2.57 -4.38
N ASN A 293 19.33 1.95 -5.41
CA ASN A 293 20.49 2.48 -6.13
C ASN A 293 20.01 3.45 -7.21
N LEU A 294 20.54 4.67 -7.22
CA LEU A 294 20.21 5.71 -8.20
C LEU A 294 20.89 5.47 -9.55
#